data_AF-A0A2V3VWP9-F1
#
_entry.id   AF-A0A2V3VWP9-F1
#
_cell.length_a   1.000
_cell.length_b   1.000
_cell.length_c   1.000
_cell.angle_alpha   90.00
_cell.angle_beta   90.00
_cell.angle_gamma   90.00
#
_symmetry.space_group_name_H-M   'P 1'
#
loop_
_entity.id
_entity.type
_entity.pdbx_description
1 polymer ?
#
loop_
_entity_poly.entity_id
_entity_poly.type
_entity_poly.pdbx_seq_one_letter_code
_entity_poly.pdbx_strand_id
1 'polypeptide(L)'
;MAIKNYSDLQTALNTFVANAEVASDLAPHQAFWNDLSYQQFITGDVPGMSGFKILIVGNAAQSNIIMALSGTQNGPFDPSTGTIGQMPQPSPPYPDQQSLIDDIAEWINAGCPN
;
A
#
# COMPACT_ATOMS: atom_id res chain seq x y z
N MET A 1 -8.79 -4.98 -11.16
CA MET A 1 -8.01 -5.66 -12.22
C MET A 1 -7.12 -6.65 -11.51
N ALA A 2 -7.17 -7.94 -11.85
CA ALA A 2 -6.37 -8.92 -11.13
C ALA A 2 -4.85 -8.64 -11.26
N ILE A 3 -4.18 -8.39 -10.13
CA ILE A 3 -2.73 -8.22 -10.03
C ILE A 3 -2.09 -9.62 -10.06
N LYS A 4 -1.30 -9.92 -11.09
CA LYS A 4 -0.70 -11.26 -11.28
C LYS A 4 0.79 -11.31 -10.94
N ASN A 5 1.44 -10.16 -10.96
CA ASN A 5 2.87 -10.02 -10.73
C ASN A 5 3.18 -8.65 -10.10
N TYR A 6 4.44 -8.44 -9.72
CA TYR A 6 4.86 -7.18 -9.11
C TYR A 6 4.75 -5.97 -10.06
N SER A 7 4.93 -6.17 -11.37
CA SER A 7 4.75 -5.10 -12.36
C SER A 7 3.29 -4.66 -12.47
N ASP A 8 2.33 -5.59 -12.33
CA ASP A 8 0.90 -5.27 -12.27
C ASP A 8 0.59 -4.45 -11.01
N LEU A 9 1.19 -4.82 -9.87
CA LEU A 9 1.03 -4.07 -8.61
C LEU A 9 1.55 -2.64 -8.73
N GLN A 10 2.75 -2.46 -9.29
CA GLN A 10 3.33 -1.14 -9.54
C GLN A 10 2.41 -0.31 -10.44
N THR A 11 1.89 -0.92 -11.50
CA THR A 11 0.94 -0.26 -12.43
C THR A 11 -0.34 0.16 -11.71
N ALA A 12 -0.91 -0.71 -10.88
CA ALA A 12 -2.13 -0.44 -10.14
C ALA A 12 -1.95 0.71 -9.13
N LEU A 13 -0.86 0.70 -8.34
CA LEU A 13 -0.52 1.76 -7.39
C LEU A 13 -0.25 3.10 -8.10
N ASN A 14 0.51 3.09 -9.19
CA ASN A 14 0.79 4.30 -9.97
C ASN A 14 -0.48 4.89 -10.58
N THR A 15 -1.36 4.05 -11.13
CA THR A 15 -2.64 4.48 -11.70
C THR A 15 -3.53 5.10 -10.62
N PHE A 16 -3.60 4.45 -9.46
CA PHE A 16 -4.39 4.96 -8.35
C PHE A 16 -3.88 6.32 -7.83
N VAL A 17 -2.57 6.47 -7.63
CA VAL A 17 -1.96 7.75 -7.23
C VAL A 17 -2.21 8.85 -8.26
N ALA A 18 -2.09 8.54 -9.55
CA ALA A 18 -2.39 9.48 -10.62
C ALA A 18 -3.86 9.91 -10.64
N ASN A 19 -4.79 8.96 -10.50
CA ASN A 19 -6.24 9.24 -10.45
C ASN A 19 -6.64 10.02 -9.19
N ALA A 20 -5.96 9.77 -8.07
CA ALA A 20 -6.19 10.49 -6.82
C ALA A 20 -5.62 11.92 -6.84
N GLU A 21 -4.85 12.28 -7.88
CA GLU A 21 -4.15 13.56 -8.03
C GLU A 21 -3.28 13.91 -6.80
N VAL A 22 -2.68 12.89 -6.17
CA VAL A 22 -1.82 13.05 -4.99
C VAL A 22 -0.34 13.09 -5.40
N ALA A 23 0.36 14.10 -4.91
CA ALA A 23 1.80 14.28 -5.13
C ALA A 23 2.61 13.34 -4.24
N SER A 24 3.00 12.17 -4.77
CA SER A 24 3.73 11.14 -4.03
C SER A 24 5.17 11.53 -3.68
N ASP A 25 5.76 12.46 -4.42
CA ASP A 25 7.11 13.01 -4.21
C ASP A 25 7.25 13.82 -2.91
N LEU A 26 6.13 14.31 -2.38
CA LEU A 26 6.09 15.03 -1.10
C LEU A 26 6.02 14.09 0.12
N ALA A 27 5.71 12.81 -0.09
CA ALA A 27 5.68 11.84 1.01
C ALA A 27 7.11 11.44 1.41
N PRO A 28 7.45 11.34 2.71
CA PRO A 28 8.78 10.91 3.15
C PRO A 28 9.24 9.54 2.62
N HIS A 29 8.28 8.65 2.34
CA HIS A 29 8.53 7.33 1.77
C HIS A 29 8.44 7.28 0.23
N GLN A 30 8.04 8.39 -0.42
CA GLN A 30 7.82 8.50 -1.87
C GLN A 30 6.95 7.38 -2.46
N ALA A 31 7.03 7.16 -3.78
CA ALA A 31 6.45 6.01 -4.47
C ALA A 31 7.39 4.79 -4.41
N PHE A 32 7.79 4.38 -3.20
CA PHE A 32 8.84 3.36 -2.99
C PHE A 32 8.62 2.04 -3.75
N TRP A 33 7.39 1.69 -4.09
CA TRP A 33 7.10 0.50 -4.90
C TRP A 33 7.74 0.56 -6.29
N ASN A 34 8.10 1.73 -6.80
CA ASN A 34 8.82 1.86 -8.08
C ASN A 34 10.33 1.68 -7.93
N ASP A 35 10.88 1.91 -6.73
CA ASP A 35 12.32 1.90 -6.48
C ASP A 35 12.81 0.57 -5.88
N LEU A 36 11.93 -0.17 -5.21
CA LEU A 36 12.24 -1.48 -4.65
C LEU A 36 12.15 -2.57 -5.73
N SER A 37 13.06 -3.53 -5.67
CA SER A 37 12.87 -4.81 -6.35
C SER A 37 11.73 -5.61 -5.70
N TYR A 38 11.15 -6.56 -6.43
CA TYR A 38 10.13 -7.48 -5.91
C TYR A 38 10.52 -8.08 -4.55
N GLN A 39 11.75 -8.60 -4.43
CA GLN A 39 12.22 -9.20 -3.18
C GLN A 39 12.33 -8.19 -2.05
N GLN A 40 12.80 -6.97 -2.31
CA GLN A 40 12.83 -5.92 -1.29
C GLN A 40 11.41 -5.51 -0.86
N PHE A 41 10.45 -5.48 -1.79
CA PHE A 41 9.07 -5.12 -1.48
C PHE A 41 8.38 -6.17 -0.61
N ILE A 42 8.53 -7.47 -0.93
CA ILE A 42 7.83 -8.54 -0.19
C ILE A 42 8.50 -8.96 1.12
N THR A 43 9.76 -8.59 1.35
CA THR A 43 10.50 -8.94 2.58
C THR A 43 10.90 -7.73 3.43
N GLY A 44 10.88 -6.53 2.84
CA GLY A 44 11.40 -5.31 3.43
C GLY A 44 10.39 -4.50 4.24
N ASP A 45 10.92 -3.43 4.81
CA ASP A 45 10.16 -2.44 5.55
C ASP A 45 9.86 -1.23 4.66
N VAL A 46 8.85 -0.43 5.02
CA VAL A 46 8.60 0.85 4.39
C VAL A 46 9.87 1.72 4.52
N PRO A 47 10.39 2.32 3.44
CA PRO A 47 11.60 3.13 3.53
C PRO A 47 11.50 4.22 4.60
N GLY A 48 12.55 4.31 5.43
CA GLY A 48 12.58 5.24 6.57
C GLY A 48 11.85 4.74 7.83
N MET A 49 11.22 3.57 7.82
CA MET A 49 10.47 3.01 8.95
C MET A 49 10.96 1.61 9.35
N SER A 50 12.10 1.54 10.04
CA SER A 50 12.67 0.27 10.50
C SER A 50 11.69 -0.53 11.37
N GLY A 51 11.52 -1.81 11.07
CA GLY A 51 10.58 -2.72 11.74
C GLY A 51 9.14 -2.61 11.23
N PHE A 52 8.87 -1.75 10.25
CA PHE A 52 7.54 -1.53 9.70
C PHE A 52 7.39 -2.18 8.32
N LYS A 53 7.14 -3.50 8.32
CA LYS A 53 7.03 -4.31 7.09
C LYS A 53 6.06 -3.70 6.08
N ILE A 54 6.38 -3.73 4.79
CA ILE A 54 5.44 -3.27 3.74
C ILE A 54 4.20 -4.17 3.73
N LEU A 55 4.45 -5.48 3.68
CA LEU A 55 3.43 -6.52 3.67
C LEU A 55 3.91 -7.78 4.39
N ILE A 56 2.98 -8.69 4.61
CA ILE A 56 3.21 -10.04 5.11
C ILE A 56 2.67 -10.99 4.05
N VAL A 57 3.56 -11.71 3.36
CA VAL A 57 3.19 -12.66 2.30
C VAL A 57 2.18 -13.69 2.85
N GLY A 58 1.05 -13.85 2.16
CA GLY A 58 -0.03 -14.73 2.58
C GLY A 58 -0.95 -14.16 3.67
N ASN A 59 -0.75 -12.91 4.11
CA ASN A 59 -1.58 -12.27 5.14
C ASN A 59 -1.83 -10.78 4.85
N ALA A 60 -2.76 -10.51 3.92
CA ALA A 60 -3.18 -9.15 3.58
C ALA A 60 -3.74 -8.39 4.79
N ALA A 61 -4.49 -9.06 5.67
CA ALA A 61 -5.15 -8.45 6.82
C ALA A 61 -4.18 -7.87 7.88
N GLN A 62 -2.92 -8.28 7.85
CA GLN A 62 -1.86 -7.76 8.74
C GLN A 62 -0.76 -7.01 7.97
N SER A 63 -0.95 -6.78 6.67
CA SER A 63 0.01 -6.06 5.82
C SER A 63 -0.18 -4.55 5.95
N ASN A 64 0.88 -3.81 6.26
CA ASN A 64 0.78 -2.36 6.48
C ASN A 64 0.28 -1.61 5.24
N ILE A 65 0.63 -2.04 4.02
CA ILE A 65 0.09 -1.42 2.79
C ILE A 65 -1.44 -1.49 2.72
N ILE A 66 -2.04 -2.62 3.14
CA ILE A 66 -3.50 -2.77 3.20
C ILE A 66 -4.07 -1.94 4.35
N MET A 67 -3.47 -1.99 5.54
CA MET A 67 -3.97 -1.24 6.69
C MET A 67 -3.89 0.29 6.48
N ALA A 68 -2.85 0.76 5.78
CA ALA A 68 -2.67 2.15 5.41
C ALA A 68 -3.76 2.60 4.43
N LEU A 69 -3.98 1.84 3.36
CA LEU A 69 -5.02 2.14 2.37
C LEU A 69 -6.42 2.04 3.00
N SER A 70 -6.68 1.07 3.85
CA SER A 70 -8.02 0.87 4.44
C SER A 70 -8.33 1.82 5.61
N GLY A 71 -7.32 2.46 6.19
CA GLY A 71 -7.50 3.29 7.39
C GLY A 71 -7.89 2.46 8.61
N THR A 72 -7.15 1.39 8.90
CA THR A 72 -7.49 0.44 9.97
C THR A 72 -7.67 1.12 11.32
N GLN A 73 -8.84 0.91 11.94
CA GLN A 73 -9.19 1.49 13.23
C GLN A 73 -8.30 1.00 14.37
N ASN A 74 -8.14 1.83 15.40
CA ASN A 74 -7.35 1.54 16.61
C ASN A 74 -5.88 1.19 16.32
N GLY A 75 -5.33 1.71 15.23
CA GLY A 75 -3.96 1.50 14.80
C GLY A 75 -3.31 2.81 14.29
N PRO A 76 -2.06 2.74 13.80
CA PRO A 76 -1.35 3.93 13.32
C PRO A 76 -2.04 4.59 12.13
N PHE A 77 -2.84 3.84 11.37
CA PHE A 77 -3.56 4.31 10.18
C PHE A 77 -5.01 4.71 10.45
N ASP A 78 -5.44 4.72 11.70
CA ASP A 78 -6.81 5.14 12.05
C ASP A 78 -7.05 6.60 11.58
N PRO A 79 -8.10 6.89 10.79
CA PRO A 79 -8.34 8.23 10.25
C PRO A 79 -8.58 9.31 11.30
N SER A 80 -9.03 8.92 12.50
CA SER A 80 -9.45 9.84 13.56
C SER A 80 -8.38 9.98 14.66
N THR A 81 -7.61 8.93 14.92
CA THR A 81 -6.70 8.86 16.08
C THR A 81 -5.30 8.35 15.74
N GLY A 82 -5.08 7.87 14.52
CA GLY A 82 -3.83 7.27 14.08
C GLY A 82 -2.72 8.31 13.98
N THR A 83 -1.50 7.92 14.34
CA THR A 83 -0.31 8.78 14.23
C THR A 83 0.11 9.06 12.79
N ILE A 84 -0.31 8.20 11.85
CA ILE A 84 -0.06 8.31 10.40
C ILE A 84 -1.36 8.64 9.67
N GLY A 85 -2.48 8.04 10.10
CA GLY A 85 -3.77 8.15 9.43
C GLY A 85 -3.88 7.30 8.16
N GLN A 86 -5.06 7.29 7.56
CA GLN A 86 -5.30 6.58 6.30
C GLN A 86 -4.50 7.20 5.16
N MET A 87 -4.07 6.40 4.20
CA MET A 87 -3.33 6.85 3.02
C MET A 87 -4.12 6.56 1.74
N PRO A 88 -3.92 7.32 0.65
CA PRO A 88 -3.03 8.47 0.56
C PRO A 88 -3.65 9.71 1.21
N GLN A 89 -2.82 10.63 1.71
CA GLN A 89 -3.24 11.94 2.25
C GLN A 89 -3.35 12.97 1.10
N PRO A 90 -4.14 14.06 1.25
CA PRO A 90 -4.79 14.54 2.48
C PRO A 90 -6.23 14.09 2.70
N SER A 91 -6.91 13.54 1.69
CA SER A 91 -8.38 13.34 1.75
C SER A 91 -8.82 11.91 1.43
N PRO A 92 -8.24 10.87 2.05
CA PRO A 92 -8.75 9.51 1.88
C PRO A 92 -10.15 9.38 2.52
N PRO A 93 -11.00 8.46 2.03
CA PRO A 93 -10.78 7.56 0.90
C PRO A 93 -11.03 8.19 -0.48
N TYR A 94 -10.36 7.67 -1.50
CA TYR A 94 -10.52 8.04 -2.91
C TYR A 94 -11.41 7.03 -3.68
N PRO A 95 -12.02 7.42 -4.82
CA PRO A 95 -13.01 6.58 -5.52
C PRO A 95 -12.57 5.15 -5.86
N ASP A 96 -11.33 4.96 -6.30
CA ASP A 96 -10.79 3.64 -6.74
C ASP A 96 -10.08 2.87 -5.61
N GLN A 97 -10.12 3.40 -4.39
CA GLN A 97 -9.29 2.89 -3.30
C GLN A 97 -9.71 1.50 -2.83
N GLN A 98 -11.02 1.25 -2.71
CA GLN A 98 -11.52 -0.04 -2.25
C GLN A 98 -11.21 -1.17 -3.24
N SER A 99 -11.42 -0.94 -4.54
CA SER A 99 -11.10 -1.94 -5.57
C SER A 99 -9.61 -2.24 -5.63
N LEU A 100 -8.76 -1.23 -5.47
CA LEU A 100 -7.31 -1.42 -5.33
C LEU A 100 -6.96 -2.26 -4.10
N ILE A 101 -7.56 -1.97 -2.94
CA ILE A 101 -7.35 -2.74 -1.70
C ILE A 101 -7.69 -4.21 -1.94
N ASP A 102 -8.81 -4.50 -2.57
CA ASP A 102 -9.27 -5.86 -2.85
C ASP A 102 -8.29 -6.59 -3.79
N ASP A 103 -7.87 -5.95 -4.88
CA ASP A 103 -6.92 -6.51 -5.86
C ASP A 103 -5.54 -6.79 -5.20
N ILE A 104 -5.03 -5.88 -4.36
CA ILE A 104 -3.76 -6.07 -3.65
C ILE A 104 -3.88 -7.16 -2.59
N ALA A 105 -5.00 -7.21 -1.85
CA ALA A 105 -5.21 -8.21 -0.82
C ALA A 105 -5.26 -9.62 -1.40
N GLU A 106 -5.92 -9.80 -2.55
CA GLU A 106 -5.92 -11.07 -3.28
C GLU A 106 -4.50 -11.49 -3.69
N TRP A 107 -3.73 -10.57 -4.27
CA TRP A 107 -2.34 -10.84 -4.67
C TRP A 107 -1.44 -11.21 -3.48
N ILE A 108 -1.56 -10.49 -2.34
CA ILE A 108 -0.81 -10.80 -1.12
C ILE A 108 -1.17 -12.19 -0.60
N ASN A 109 -2.47 -12.50 -0.51
CA ASN A 109 -2.97 -13.77 -0.02
C ASN A 109 -2.60 -14.95 -0.94
N ALA A 110 -2.45 -14.70 -2.25
CA ALA A 110 -1.96 -15.66 -3.23
C ALA A 110 -0.44 -15.94 -3.14
N GLY A 111 0.26 -15.33 -2.16
CA GLY A 111 1.69 -15.51 -1.98
C GLY A 111 2.55 -14.55 -2.81
N CYS A 112 1.98 -13.42 -3.24
CA CYS A 112 2.67 -12.38 -4.00
C CYS A 112 3.33 -12.91 -5.29
N PRO A 113 2.63 -13.64 -6.19
CA PRO A 113 3.26 -14.16 -7.41
C PRO A 113 3.96 -13.03 -8.19
N ASN A 114 5.07 -13.34 -8.86
CA ASN A 114 5.88 -12.40 -9.63
C ASN A 114 6.13 -12.90 -11.05
#